data_AF-A0A345EC62-F1
#
_entry.id   AF-A0A345EC62-F1
#
_cell.length_a   1.000
_cell.length_b   1.000
_cell.length_c   1.000
_cell.angle_alpha   90.00
_cell.angle_beta   90.00
_cell.angle_gamma   90.00
#
_symmetry.space_group_name_H-M   'P 1'
#
loop_
_entity.id
_entity.type
_entity.pdbx_description
1 polymer ?
#
loop_
_entity_poly.entity_id
_entity_poly.type
_entity_poly.pdbx_seq_one_letter_code
_entity_poly.pdbx_strand_id
1 'polypeptide(L)'
;MAMATVVYHPIGVVRSPFDTPGPMRPTPISLTVVRLIDIRDTVLHVEGLDLVNGTPVLDTKLHYPKPDEYHRGHPIAGVRVEYS
;
A
#
# COMPACT_ATOMS: atom_id res chain seq x y z
N MET A 1 9.15 45.99 -6.52
CA MET A 1 9.91 44.79 -6.11
C MET A 1 10.02 43.90 -7.35
N ALA A 2 11.20 43.77 -7.95
CA ALA A 2 11.36 42.97 -9.18
C ALA A 2 11.37 41.48 -8.82
N MET A 3 10.53 40.68 -9.49
CA MET A 3 10.53 39.23 -9.37
C MET A 3 11.73 38.67 -10.14
N ALA A 4 12.67 38.05 -9.43
CA ALA A 4 13.77 37.34 -10.07
C ALA A 4 13.28 35.99 -10.61
N THR A 5 13.49 35.75 -11.90
CA THR A 5 13.23 34.44 -12.51
C THR A 5 14.24 33.42 -11.99
N VAL A 6 13.76 32.40 -11.28
CA VAL A 6 14.58 31.23 -10.92
C VAL A 6 14.40 30.18 -12.01
N VAL A 7 15.47 29.89 -12.76
CA VAL A 7 15.47 28.81 -13.76
C VAL A 7 15.97 27.53 -13.10
N TYR A 8 15.05 26.60 -12.86
CA TYR A 8 15.35 25.29 -12.28
C TYR A 8 15.83 24.32 -13.37
N HIS A 9 17.06 23.81 -13.23
CA HIS A 9 17.60 22.74 -14.07
C HIS A 9 17.74 21.47 -13.21
N PRO A 10 16.79 20.53 -13.28
CA PRO A 10 16.87 19.31 -12.49
C PRO A 10 18.09 18.48 -12.90
N ILE A 11 18.83 18.00 -11.90
CA ILE A 11 19.83 16.96 -12.13
C ILE A 11 19.07 15.63 -12.10
N GLY A 12 18.73 15.11 -13.29
CA GLY A 12 18.05 13.82 -13.45
C GLY A 12 16.62 13.91 -13.99
N VAL A 13 15.92 12.77 -14.00
CA VAL A 13 14.56 12.66 -14.54
C VAL A 13 13.54 13.06 -13.48
N VAL A 14 12.74 14.07 -13.77
CA VAL A 14 11.54 14.40 -12.97
C VAL A 14 10.48 13.37 -13.28
N ARG A 15 10.06 12.59 -12.27
CA ARG A 15 8.95 11.64 -12.37
C ARG A 15 7.72 12.19 -11.67
N SER A 16 6.55 11.89 -12.22
CA SER A 16 5.31 12.12 -11.50
C SER A 16 5.26 11.22 -10.27
N PRO A 17 4.82 11.73 -9.10
CA PRO A 17 4.59 10.91 -7.91
C PRO A 17 3.48 9.87 -8.12
N PHE A 18 2.71 9.97 -9.21
CA PHE A 18 1.66 9.03 -9.60
C PHE A 18 2.17 7.88 -10.47
N ASP A 19 3.33 8.02 -11.12
CA ASP A 19 3.86 7.00 -12.03
C ASP A 19 4.62 5.88 -11.30
N THR A 20 5.05 6.12 -10.06
CA THR A 20 5.85 5.16 -9.29
C THR A 20 5.35 5.06 -7.85
N PRO A 21 5.24 3.84 -7.29
CA PRO A 21 5.08 3.66 -5.85
C PRO A 21 6.36 4.12 -5.15
N GLY A 22 6.21 5.08 -4.25
CA GLY A 22 7.32 5.68 -3.53
C GLY A 22 6.80 6.64 -2.46
N PRO A 23 7.62 6.91 -1.42
CA PRO A 23 7.18 7.71 -0.27
C PRO A 23 6.96 9.19 -0.61
N MET A 24 7.54 9.67 -1.72
CA MET A 24 7.47 11.06 -2.17
C MET A 24 6.15 11.34 -2.91
N ARG A 25 5.03 11.35 -2.17
CA ARG A 25 3.70 11.70 -2.67
C ARG A 25 3.11 12.85 -1.84
N PRO A 26 2.24 13.70 -2.42
CA PRO A 26 1.55 14.72 -1.64
C PRO A 26 0.79 14.15 -0.44
N THR A 27 0.32 12.90 -0.56
CA THR A 27 -0.26 12.10 0.51
C THR A 27 0.60 10.85 0.73
N PRO A 28 1.41 10.79 1.82
CA PRO A 28 2.34 9.68 2.07
C PRO A 28 1.62 8.48 2.70
N ILE A 29 0.62 7.94 2.00
CA ILE A 29 -0.13 6.76 2.42
C ILE A 29 0.31 5.57 1.56
N SER A 30 0.84 4.53 2.21
CA SER A 30 1.22 3.27 1.58
C SER A 30 0.12 2.21 1.76
N LEU A 31 0.08 1.25 0.85
CA LEU A 31 -0.78 0.08 0.90
C LEU A 31 0.06 -1.18 0.69
N THR A 32 -0.06 -2.13 1.61
CA THR A 32 0.64 -3.41 1.55
C THR A 32 -0.36 -4.52 1.86
N VAL A 33 -0.45 -5.53 0.99
CA VAL A 33 -1.20 -6.76 1.29
C VAL A 33 -0.28 -7.70 2.06
N VAL A 34 -0.73 -8.12 3.24
CA VAL A 34 0.06 -8.96 4.15
C VAL A 34 -0.68 -10.24 4.46
N ARG A 35 0.08 -11.27 4.85
CA ARG A 35 -0.49 -12.52 5.34
C ARG A 35 -0.78 -12.39 6.82
N LEU A 36 -2.03 -12.61 7.23
CA LEU A 36 -2.40 -12.70 8.64
C LEU A 36 -1.94 -14.04 9.21
N ILE A 37 -1.24 -13.99 10.34
CA ILE A 37 -0.68 -15.16 11.04
C ILE A 37 -1.50 -15.49 12.28
N ASP A 38 -1.83 -14.48 13.08
CA ASP A 38 -2.51 -14.64 14.37
C ASP A 38 -3.22 -13.33 14.75
N ILE A 39 -4.27 -13.42 15.58
CA ILE A 39 -4.96 -12.27 16.18
C ILE A 39 -4.96 -12.46 17.69
N ARG A 40 -4.45 -11.46 18.42
CA ARG A 40 -4.45 -11.43 19.88
C ARG A 40 -5.04 -10.11 20.36
N ASP A 41 -6.27 -10.17 20.85
CA ASP A 41 -7.06 -8.99 21.24
C ASP A 41 -7.11 -7.95 20.10
N THR A 42 -6.38 -6.85 20.25
CA THR A 42 -6.29 -5.75 19.28
C THR A 42 -4.99 -5.77 18.46
N VAL A 43 -4.21 -6.84 18.55
CA VAL A 43 -2.91 -7.00 17.88
C VAL A 43 -3.02 -8.02 16.74
N LEU A 44 -2.64 -7.58 15.54
CA LEU A 44 -2.52 -8.43 14.36
C LEU A 44 -1.06 -8.86 14.17
N HIS A 45 -0.81 -10.16 14.18
CA HIS A 45 0.49 -10.71 13.80
C HIS A 45 0.45 -11.03 12.30
N VAL A 46 1.37 -10.45 11.55
CA VAL A 46 1.34 -10.43 10.08
C VAL A 46 2.73 -10.66 9.50
N GLU A 47 2.78 -11.18 8.27
CA GLU A 47 4.01 -11.40 7.51
C GLU A 47 3.94 -10.66 6.16
N GLY A 48 5.07 -10.10 5.73
CA GLY A 48 5.20 -9.38 4.46
C GLY A 48 5.05 -7.86 4.54
N LEU A 49 5.11 -7.27 5.75
CA LEU A 49 5.17 -5.82 5.92
C LEU A 49 6.54 -5.27 5.47
N ASP A 50 6.50 -4.16 4.76
CA ASP A 50 7.66 -3.41 4.25
C ASP A 50 7.80 -2.02 4.91
N LEU A 51 7.22 -1.87 6.12
CA LEU A 51 7.24 -0.62 6.88
C LEU A 51 8.27 -0.67 8.01
N VAL A 52 8.78 0.50 8.40
CA VAL A 52 9.67 0.64 9.55
C VAL A 52 8.90 0.54 10.86
N ASN A 53 9.58 0.14 11.94
CA ASN A 53 8.95 0.07 13.25
C ASN A 53 8.42 1.45 13.68
N GLY A 54 7.19 1.47 14.21
CA GLY A 54 6.50 2.70 14.61
C GLY A 54 5.80 3.46 13.49
N THR A 55 5.81 2.97 12.23
CA THR A 55 4.96 3.54 11.18
C THR A 55 3.48 3.45 11.59
N PRO A 56 2.74 4.59 11.62
CA PRO A 56 1.33 4.58 11.98
C PRO A 56 0.48 3.77 11.01
N VAL A 57 -0.43 2.96 11.53
CA VAL A 57 -1.45 2.27 10.74
C VAL A 57 -2.68 3.16 10.66
N LEU A 58 -3.09 3.50 9.42
CA LEU A 58 -4.27 4.34 9.19
C LEU A 58 -5.56 3.52 9.10
N ASP A 59 -5.49 2.35 8.46
CA ASP A 59 -6.66 1.51 8.18
C ASP A 59 -6.24 0.07 7.85
N THR A 60 -7.16 -0.88 8.04
CA THR A 60 -6.99 -2.29 7.71
C THR A 60 -8.24 -2.82 7.05
N LYS A 61 -8.10 -3.51 5.90
CA LYS A 61 -9.21 -4.15 5.19
C LYS A 61 -8.89 -5.60 4.87
N LEU A 62 -9.92 -6.42 4.73
CA LEU A 62 -9.79 -7.76 4.16
C LEU A 62 -9.34 -7.65 2.70
N HIS A 63 -8.34 -8.43 2.33
CA HIS A 63 -7.92 -8.56 0.95
C HIS A 63 -8.84 -9.54 0.23
N TYR A 64 -9.51 -9.05 -0.82
CA TYR A 64 -10.30 -9.86 -1.73
C TYR A 64 -9.53 -9.97 -3.06
N PRO A 65 -8.85 -11.09 -3.33
CA PRO A 65 -8.15 -11.26 -4.60
C PRO A 65 -9.16 -11.25 -5.75
N LYS A 66 -8.74 -10.75 -6.91
CA LYS A 66 -9.58 -10.82 -8.12
C LYS A 66 -9.75 -12.27 -8.56
N PRO A 67 -10.80 -12.61 -9.34
CA PRO A 67 -11.05 -13.99 -9.79
C PRO A 67 -9.85 -14.64 -10.51
N ASP A 68 -9.04 -13.84 -11.22
CA ASP A 68 -7.82 -14.25 -11.93
C ASP A 68 -6.58 -14.38 -11.02
N GLU A 69 -6.61 -13.80 -9.83
CA GLU A 69 -5.55 -13.88 -8.81
C GLU A 69 -5.70 -15.08 -7.87
N TYR A 70 -6.68 -15.96 -8.09
CA TYR A 70 -6.92 -17.18 -7.31
C TYR A 70 -5.87 -18.27 -7.60
N HIS A 71 -4.59 -17.96 -7.42
CA HIS A 71 -3.47 -18.89 -7.62
C HIS A 71 -2.76 -19.18 -6.30
N ARG A 72 -3.49 -19.89 -5.42
CA ARG A 72 -3.04 -20.83 -4.35
C ARG A 72 -3.94 -20.72 -3.12
N GLY A 73 -4.93 -21.60 -3.04
CA GLY A 73 -5.20 -22.41 -1.84
C GLY A 73 -5.58 -21.72 -0.53
N HIS A 74 -5.94 -20.44 -0.49
CA HIS A 74 -6.49 -19.81 0.70
C HIS A 74 -8.01 -19.65 0.59
N PRO A 75 -8.80 -20.67 0.99
CA PRO A 75 -10.22 -20.46 1.19
C PRO A 75 -10.38 -19.44 2.32
N ILE A 76 -11.07 -18.34 2.04
CA ILE A 76 -11.66 -17.52 3.10
C ILE A 76 -12.69 -18.45 3.76
N ALA A 77 -12.35 -19.01 4.92
CA ALA A 77 -13.23 -19.93 5.63
C ALA A 77 -14.59 -19.24 5.85
N GLY A 78 -15.64 -19.74 5.19
CA GLY A 78 -17.02 -19.30 5.38
C GLY A 78 -17.57 -18.25 4.41
N VAL A 79 -16.81 -17.77 3.41
CA VAL A 79 -17.33 -16.80 2.43
C VAL A 79 -17.44 -17.44 1.04
N ARG A 80 -18.68 -17.73 0.61
CA ARG A 80 -18.98 -18.04 -0.80
C ARG A 80 -19.16 -16.72 -1.55
N VAL A 81 -18.31 -16.46 -2.53
CA VAL A 81 -18.49 -15.35 -3.46
C VAL A 81 -19.09 -15.92 -4.75
N GLU A 82 -20.37 -15.62 -5.00
CA GLU A 82 -21.02 -15.92 -6.26
C GLU A 82 -20.90 -14.68 -7.17
N TYR A 83 -20.37 -14.86 -8.38
CA TYR A 83 -20.34 -13.84 -9.42
C TYR A 83 -21.47 -14.10 -10.42
N SER A 84 -22.14 -13.03 -10.87
CA SER A 84 -23.16 -13.03 -11.94
C SER A 84 -22.54 -12.89 -13.32
#